data_AF-A0A0L1KVN7-F1
#
_entry.id   AF-A0A0L1KVN7-F1
#
_cell.length_a   1.000
_cell.length_b   1.000
_cell.length_c   1.000
_cell.angle_alpha   90.00
_cell.angle_beta   90.00
_cell.angle_gamma   90.00
#
_symmetry.space_group_name_H-M   'P 1'
#
loop_
_entity.id
_entity.type
_entity.pdbx_description
1 polymer ?
#
loop_
_entity_poly.entity_id
_entity_poly.type
_entity_poly.pdbx_seq_one_letter_code
_entity_poly.pdbx_strand_id
1 'polypeptide(L)'
;MRSCALKKKKKNQLSGSVLLTQLQTNLKYLYLSSNHFSGYLDLTRLPPHISCLEFNNNSFSGTVDLSQLPQGLEDLNLSDNELSGVALISDKLFDSVHAKNTKMSKRRAE
;
A
#
# COMPACT_ATOMS: atom_id res chain seq x y z
N MET A 1 13.64 6.47 -13.18
CA MET A 1 12.28 6.20 -12.68
C MET A 1 11.80 4.91 -13.32
N ARG A 2 11.92 3.77 -12.62
CA ARG A 2 11.32 2.52 -13.08
C ARG A 2 9.84 2.64 -12.72
N SER A 3 9.01 2.94 -13.71
CA SER A 3 7.58 3.12 -13.50
C SER A 3 6.97 1.77 -13.11
N CYS A 4 6.27 1.71 -11.97
CA CYS A 4 5.46 0.56 -11.54
C CYS A 4 4.27 0.24 -12.48
N ALA A 5 4.25 0.82 -13.69
CA ALA A 5 3.20 0.74 -14.71
C ALA A 5 3.07 -0.62 -15.43
N LEU A 6 3.25 -1.74 -14.72
CA LEU A 6 3.02 -3.07 -15.26
C LEU A 6 1.58 -3.51 -14.99
N LYS A 7 0.77 -3.50 -16.07
CA LYS A 7 -0.58 -4.09 -16.22
C LYS A 7 -1.54 -3.84 -15.04
N LYS A 8 -2.29 -2.73 -15.12
CA LYS A 8 -3.56 -2.55 -14.39
C LYS A 8 -4.41 -3.83 -14.53
N LYS A 9 -4.56 -4.59 -13.45
CA LYS A 9 -5.47 -5.74 -13.43
C LYS A 9 -6.91 -5.23 -13.61
N LYS A 10 -7.72 -5.97 -14.35
CA LYS A 10 -9.14 -5.66 -14.62
C LYS A 10 -9.86 -5.32 -13.30
N LYS A 11 -10.68 -4.26 -13.28
CA LYS A 11 -11.61 -3.98 -12.18
C LYS A 11 -12.45 -5.23 -11.94
N ASN A 12 -12.37 -5.79 -10.74
CA ASN A 12 -13.20 -6.92 -10.35
C ASN A 12 -14.05 -6.51 -9.16
N GLN A 13 -15.02 -7.34 -8.83
CA GLN A 13 -15.88 -7.14 -7.66
C GLN A 13 -15.36 -7.98 -6.48
N LEU A 14 -14.05 -8.23 -6.41
CA LEU A 14 -13.46 -9.01 -5.33
C LEU A 14 -13.65 -8.28 -3.99
N SER A 15 -13.93 -9.04 -2.94
CA SER A 15 -14.21 -8.50 -1.61
C SER A 15 -13.58 -9.36 -0.53
N GLY A 16 -13.69 -8.91 0.72
CA GLY A 16 -13.09 -9.55 1.89
C GLY A 16 -11.81 -8.86 2.35
N SER A 17 -11.13 -9.48 3.31
CA SER A 17 -9.88 -8.98 3.88
C SER A 17 -8.64 -9.56 3.21
N VAL A 18 -7.56 -8.79 3.20
CA VAL A 18 -6.27 -9.24 2.63
C VAL A 18 -5.29 -9.55 3.75
N LEU A 19 -4.84 -10.81 3.83
CA LEU A 19 -3.79 -11.23 4.76
C LEU A 19 -2.40 -11.08 4.13
N LEU A 20 -1.80 -9.90 4.30
CA LEU A 20 -0.48 -9.59 3.73
C LEU A 20 0.67 -10.39 4.38
N THR A 21 0.47 -10.88 5.60
CA THR A 21 1.46 -11.66 6.36
C THR A 21 1.75 -13.05 5.77
N GLN A 22 0.93 -13.50 4.83
CA GLN A 22 1.05 -14.82 4.16
C GLN A 22 1.51 -14.70 2.70
N LEU A 23 1.95 -13.51 2.27
CA LEU A 23 2.47 -13.32 0.92
C LEU A 23 3.79 -14.08 0.72
N GLN A 24 4.00 -14.54 -0.52
CA GLN A 24 5.24 -15.22 -0.89
C GLN A 24 6.44 -14.27 -0.76
N THR A 25 7.55 -14.78 -0.22
CA THR A 25 8.77 -14.00 0.03
C THR A 25 9.38 -13.37 -1.22
N ASN A 26 9.18 -13.99 -2.38
CA ASN A 26 9.72 -13.53 -3.68
C ASN A 26 8.77 -12.57 -4.43
N LEU A 27 7.64 -12.18 -3.83
CA LEU A 27 6.68 -11.29 -4.47
C LEU A 27 7.27 -9.89 -4.66
N LYS A 28 7.25 -9.39 -5.89
CA LYS A 28 7.74 -8.05 -6.25
C LYS A 28 6.65 -7.02 -6.45
N TYR A 29 5.49 -7.45 -6.93
CA TYR A 29 4.39 -6.56 -7.31
C TYR A 29 3.06 -7.13 -6.83
N LEU A 30 2.24 -6.28 -6.22
CA LEU A 30 0.88 -6.64 -5.82
C LEU A 30 -0.09 -5.53 -6.21
N TYR A 31 -1.04 -5.88 -7.09
CA TYR A 31 -2.04 -4.96 -7.63
C TYR A 31 -3.44 -5.44 -7.25
N LEU A 32 -4.07 -4.76 -6.29
CA LEU A 32 -5.45 -5.01 -5.83
C LEU A 32 -6.35 -3.79 -6.03
N SER A 33 -5.90 -2.80 -6.80
CA SER A 33 -6.62 -1.56 -7.01
C SER A 33 -8.01 -1.79 -7.64
N SER A 34 -8.98 -0.94 -7.29
CA SER A 34 -10.36 -0.98 -7.81
C SER A 34 -11.10 -2.31 -7.58
N ASN A 35 -11.23 -2.70 -6.31
CA ASN A 35 -12.06 -3.80 -5.84
C ASN A 35 -12.90 -3.33 -4.63
N HIS A 36 -13.56 -4.26 -3.94
CA HIS A 36 -14.32 -4.04 -2.72
C HIS A 36 -13.65 -4.71 -1.51
N PHE A 37 -12.31 -4.78 -1.49
CA PHE A 37 -11.60 -5.30 -0.33
C PHE A 37 -11.76 -4.36 0.86
N SER A 38 -11.80 -4.91 2.06
CA SER A 38 -12.04 -4.17 3.30
C SER A 38 -11.25 -4.74 4.46
N GLY A 39 -11.33 -4.07 5.61
CA GLY A 39 -10.60 -4.47 6.82
C GLY A 39 -9.22 -3.82 6.94
N TYR A 40 -8.46 -4.31 7.91
CA TYR A 40 -7.17 -3.76 8.31
C TYR A 40 -6.03 -4.20 7.39
N LEU A 41 -5.10 -3.29 7.10
CA LEU A 41 -3.87 -3.57 6.34
C LEU A 41 -2.67 -3.61 7.27
N ASP A 42 -2.11 -4.80 7.48
CA ASP A 42 -0.83 -4.96 8.17
C ASP A 42 0.34 -4.85 7.18
N LEU A 43 0.96 -3.66 7.11
CA LEU A 43 2.12 -3.40 6.26
C LEU A 43 3.47 -3.62 6.98
N THR A 44 3.45 -4.11 8.23
CA THR A 44 4.67 -4.27 9.03
C THR A 44 5.49 -5.50 8.64
N ARG A 45 4.88 -6.43 7.90
CA ARG A 45 5.45 -7.74 7.54
C ARG A 45 5.44 -7.99 6.03
N LEU A 46 5.72 -6.95 5.25
CA LEU A 46 5.79 -7.06 3.80
C LEU A 46 7.00 -7.90 3.34
N PRO A 47 6.88 -8.65 2.22
CA PRO A 47 8.02 -9.36 1.64
C PRO A 47 9.20 -8.42 1.34
N PRO A 48 10.45 -8.86 1.58
CA PRO A 48 11.63 -7.99 1.47
C PRO A 48 11.92 -7.51 0.05
N HIS A 49 11.44 -8.23 -0.96
CA HIS A 49 11.65 -7.92 -2.37
C HIS A 49 10.49 -7.17 -3.03
N ILE A 50 9.49 -6.77 -2.25
CA ILE A 50 8.35 -6.04 -2.80
C ILE A 50 8.79 -4.63 -3.21
N SER A 51 8.31 -4.22 -4.37
CA SER A 51 8.70 -2.96 -5.01
C SER A 51 7.48 -2.08 -5.29
N CYS A 52 6.35 -2.66 -5.70
CA CYS A 52 5.13 -1.90 -5.97
C CYS A 52 3.90 -2.52 -5.30
N LEU A 53 3.10 -1.67 -4.64
CA LEU A 53 1.85 -2.03 -3.97
C LEU A 53 0.73 -1.06 -4.40
N GLU A 54 -0.30 -1.57 -5.07
CA GLU A 54 -1.50 -0.79 -5.40
C GLU A 54 -2.72 -1.35 -4.66
N PHE A 55 -3.18 -0.64 -3.62
CA PHE A 55 -4.38 -0.95 -2.85
C PHE A 55 -5.49 0.10 -3.02
N ASN A 56 -5.28 1.08 -3.90
CA ASN A 56 -6.18 2.21 -4.04
C ASN A 56 -7.56 1.83 -4.56
N ASN A 57 -8.56 2.66 -4.23
CA ASN A 57 -9.95 2.47 -4.66
C ASN A 57 -10.52 1.14 -4.15
N ASN A 58 -10.49 0.96 -2.83
CA ASN A 58 -11.06 -0.14 -2.06
C ASN A 58 -11.75 0.45 -0.80
N SER A 59 -12.19 -0.43 0.11
CA SER A 59 -12.80 -0.06 1.39
C SER A 59 -11.92 -0.48 2.58
N PHE A 60 -10.60 -0.48 2.43
CA PHE A 60 -9.70 -0.76 3.56
C PHE A 60 -9.84 0.33 4.61
N SER A 61 -9.80 -0.05 5.88
CA SER A 61 -10.12 0.82 7.01
C SER A 61 -9.19 0.58 8.19
N GLY A 62 -9.12 1.55 9.10
CA GLY A 62 -8.31 1.46 10.32
C GLY A 62 -6.99 2.21 10.21
N THR A 63 -6.13 2.03 11.20
CA THR A 63 -4.83 2.72 11.26
C THR A 63 -3.78 1.93 10.48
N VAL A 64 -2.90 2.59 9.74
CA VAL A 64 -1.80 1.91 9.03
C VAL A 64 -0.45 2.37 9.56
N ASP A 65 0.41 1.42 9.88
CA ASP A 65 1.81 1.67 10.24
C ASP A 65 2.70 1.53 9.01
N LEU A 66 3.43 2.61 8.69
CA LEU A 66 4.38 2.69 7.57
C LEU A 66 5.84 2.72 8.02
N SER A 67 6.12 2.45 9.30
CA SER A 67 7.48 2.50 9.86
C SER A 67 8.39 1.37 9.37
N GLN A 68 7.83 0.24 8.94
CA GLN A 68 8.56 -0.97 8.54
C GLN A 68 8.48 -1.25 7.02
N LEU A 69 8.38 -0.21 6.19
CA LEU A 69 8.35 -0.40 4.74
C LEU A 69 9.68 -0.96 4.22
N PRO A 70 9.66 -1.95 3.30
CA PRO A 70 10.89 -2.53 2.75
C PRO A 70 11.76 -1.50 2.02
N GLN A 71 13.08 -1.63 2.16
CA GLN A 71 14.06 -0.71 1.54
C GLN A 71 13.96 -0.64 0.01
N GLY A 72 13.52 -1.74 -0.62
CA GLY A 72 13.33 -1.86 -2.07
C GLY A 72 11.97 -1.37 -2.59
N LEU A 73 11.11 -0.85 -1.72
CA LEU A 73 9.82 -0.30 -2.11
C LEU A 73 10.04 0.96 -2.97
N GLU A 74 9.40 0.98 -4.12
CA GLU A 74 9.48 2.09 -5.09
C GLU A 74 8.16 2.86 -5.16
N ASP A 75 7.01 2.20 -4.94
CA ASP A 75 5.67 2.80 -5.02
C ASP A 75 4.66 2.10 -4.10
N LEU A 76 3.86 2.89 -3.39
CA LEU A 76 2.78 2.43 -2.52
C LEU A 76 1.57 3.35 -2.67
N ASN A 77 0.48 2.82 -3.24
CA ASN A 77 -0.75 3.56 -3.40
C ASN A 77 -1.87 3.03 -2.50
N LEU A 78 -2.19 3.80 -1.47
CA LEU A 78 -3.26 3.58 -0.49
C LEU A 78 -4.47 4.50 -0.73
N SER A 79 -4.44 5.34 -1.78
CA SER A 79 -5.44 6.38 -2.03
C SER A 79 -6.86 5.83 -2.16
N ASP A 80 -7.87 6.64 -1.90
CA ASP A 80 -9.29 6.25 -2.05
C ASP A 80 -9.63 5.00 -1.22
N ASN A 81 -9.38 5.09 0.09
CA ASN A 81 -9.72 4.10 1.11
C ASN A 81 -10.11 4.83 2.41
N GLU A 82 -10.64 4.10 3.39
CA GLU A 82 -11.04 4.61 4.71
C GLU A 82 -9.90 4.51 5.75
N LEU A 83 -8.66 4.48 5.28
CA LEU A 83 -7.46 4.36 6.10
C LEU A 83 -7.18 5.66 6.87
N SER A 84 -6.55 5.51 8.04
CA SER A 84 -6.19 6.60 8.93
C SER A 84 -4.82 6.36 9.57
N GLY A 85 -4.32 7.36 10.30
CA GLY A 85 -3.05 7.26 11.01
C GLY A 85 -2.05 8.33 10.62
N VAL A 86 -0.92 8.35 11.32
CA VAL A 86 0.21 9.25 11.05
C VAL A 86 1.36 8.40 10.55
N ALA A 87 1.85 8.71 9.36
CA ALA A 87 2.99 8.03 8.77
C ALA A 87 4.21 8.95 8.78
N LEU A 88 5.23 8.54 9.53
CA LEU A 88 6.58 9.11 9.41
C LEU A 88 7.28 8.37 8.28
N ILE A 89 7.52 9.07 7.17
CA ILE A 89 8.06 8.50 5.94
C ILE A 89 9.39 9.19 5.67
N SER A 90 10.42 8.41 5.37
CA SER A 90 11.71 8.97 4.94
C SER A 90 11.55 9.82 3.69
N ASP A 91 12.37 10.84 3.53
CA ASP A 91 12.29 11.75 2.37
C ASP A 91 12.34 11.02 1.03
N LYS A 92 13.11 9.94 0.95
CA LYS A 92 13.24 9.09 -0.24
C LYS A 92 11.91 8.47 -0.68
N LEU A 93 11.06 8.08 0.28
CA LEU A 93 9.78 7.41 0.00
C LEU A 93 8.59 8.36 0.02
N PHE A 94 8.79 9.61 0.44
CA PHE A 94 7.69 10.54 0.66
C PHE A 94 6.83 10.74 -0.59
N ASP A 95 7.44 10.88 -1.77
CA ASP A 95 6.70 11.11 -3.02
C ASP A 95 6.10 9.81 -3.59
N SER A 96 6.69 8.66 -3.24
CA SER A 96 6.27 7.31 -3.66
C SER A 96 5.11 6.73 -2.83
N VAL A 97 4.78 7.32 -1.69
CA VAL A 97 3.63 6.88 -0.88
C VAL A 97 2.43 7.77 -1.17
N HIS A 98 1.42 7.22 -1.85
CA HIS A 98 0.19 7.93 -2.18
C HIS A 98 -0.92 7.55 -1.21
N ALA A 99 -1.52 8.55 -0.54
CA ALA A 99 -2.61 8.37 0.42
C ALA A 99 -3.72 9.42 0.23
N LYS A 100 -3.95 9.84 -1.02
CA LYS A 100 -4.98 10.85 -1.36
C LYS A 100 -6.37 10.29 -1.02
N ASN A 101 -7.30 11.14 -0.59
CA ASN A 101 -8.67 10.72 -0.24
C ASN A 101 -8.68 9.61 0.84
N THR A 102 -7.78 9.72 1.80
CA THR A 102 -7.77 8.92 3.04
C THR A 102 -7.75 9.89 4.22
N LYS A 103 -7.83 9.36 5.45
CA LYS A 103 -7.63 10.13 6.70
C LYS A 103 -6.17 10.04 7.19
N MET A 104 -5.24 9.56 6.36
CA MET A 104 -3.84 9.44 6.73
C MET A 104 -3.13 10.80 6.65
N SER A 105 -2.25 11.05 7.62
CA SER A 105 -1.36 12.21 7.64
C SER A 105 0.08 11.77 7.39
N LYS A 106 0.64 12.16 6.25
CA LYS A 106 2.06 11.91 5.92
C LYS A 106 2.94 13.01 6.50
N ARG A 107 4.01 12.63 7.18
CA ARG A 107 5.05 13.54 7.70
C ARG A 107 6.42 13.03 7.26
N ARG A 108 7.33 13.95 6.97
CA ARG A 108 8.73 13.60 6.68
C ARG A 108 9.38 13.18 7.99
N ALA A 109 10.10 12.07 7.97
CA ALA A 109 11.02 11.71 9.04
C ALA A 109 12.29 12.55 8.86
N GLU A 110 12.63 13.34 9.87
CA GLU A 110 13.84 14.18 9.92
C GLU A 110 15.13 13.35 9.90
#